data_AF-A0A2G6JSK1-F1
#
_entry.id   AF-A0A2G6JSK1-F1
#
_cell.length_a   1.000
_cell.length_b   1.000
_cell.length_c   1.000
_cell.angle_alpha   90.00
_cell.angle_beta   90.00
_cell.angle_gamma   90.00
#
_symmetry.space_group_name_H-M   'P 1'
#
loop_
_entity.id
_entity.type
_entity.pdbx_description
1 polymer ?
#
loop_
_entity_poly.entity_id
_entity_poly.type
_entity_poly.pdbx_seq_one_letter_code
_entity_poly.pdbx_strand_id
1 'polypeptide(L)'
;MVVTGGIAGKAAIASQQQDRALQAAAASWPEALPGEQAELVSAQGGATTAGYPFRQTWWTEPITDAPTDTDQAPVADLARQVQENYQGVAAVNSHQYNASVVQATADTPEVDVQFDDCQGKGGMPEVLHDSNGTGHFQNVPVPPDAEPAEGTDQQLTIVRGEEIWEFWQFSRQGDGTPQACWGGKLKAQENNGIFPDGTGAAATGLPISAGAISPADMAHAERTGNFGHAIYITAIEARYWNDFSWPAQRSDGSYPYPAPEQGRRFRLDPSIDVDSLGLTPFAAAVARTAQRYGFVLADKAGAVSVVTTRNDEYWRNEFGDVPSWQQMADFPWADLQMLPKDFGKGDQPSGSQTESGSQTENDSQDEMIPGRTEPGEPSGGRTVPGESSRAGSTDNGSTGAGAVPGTGAPNRPERSGQIGAEDETGWNEPAREDAPQRDHVYIQGQEDEPWGASATSASGSSAGEQQCPGS
;
A
#
# COMPACT_ATOMS: atom_id res chain seq x y z
N MET A 1 -24.52 -27.35 59.65
CA MET A 1 -25.41 -27.18 58.47
C MET A 1 -25.12 -25.79 57.94
N VAL A 2 -24.58 -25.67 56.72
CA VAL A 2 -24.13 -24.38 56.15
C VAL A 2 -24.82 -24.16 54.81
N VAL A 3 -25.20 -22.92 54.53
CA VAL A 3 -25.97 -22.52 53.35
C VAL A 3 -25.04 -22.39 52.14
N THR A 4 -25.44 -22.97 51.00
CA THR A 4 -24.85 -22.67 49.68
C THR A 4 -25.96 -22.49 48.64
N GLY A 5 -26.09 -21.27 48.12
CA GLY A 5 -27.03 -20.90 47.07
C GLY A 5 -26.84 -19.43 46.70
N GLY A 6 -26.40 -19.15 45.48
CA GLY A 6 -26.07 -17.76 45.11
C GLY A 6 -25.31 -17.51 43.80
N ILE A 7 -25.08 -18.51 42.94
CA ILE A 7 -24.32 -18.33 41.68
C ILE A 7 -25.21 -18.53 40.44
N ALA A 8 -25.83 -19.72 40.28
CA ALA A 8 -26.63 -20.05 39.10
C ALA A 8 -27.79 -19.08 38.79
N GLY A 9 -28.37 -18.44 39.81
CA GLY A 9 -29.51 -17.54 39.65
C GLY A 9 -29.20 -16.19 38.99
N LYS A 10 -27.93 -15.71 39.01
CA LYS A 10 -27.58 -14.40 38.44
C LYS A 10 -27.36 -14.43 36.93
N ALA A 11 -26.74 -15.49 36.41
CA ALA A 11 -26.49 -15.64 34.98
C ALA A 11 -27.78 -15.72 34.15
N ALA A 12 -28.76 -16.49 34.62
CA ALA A 12 -30.06 -16.64 33.94
C ALA A 12 -30.89 -15.35 33.89
N ILE A 13 -30.74 -14.47 34.90
CA ILE A 13 -31.42 -13.16 34.91
C ILE A 13 -30.72 -12.18 33.97
N ALA A 14 -29.38 -12.19 33.91
CA ALA A 14 -28.62 -11.37 32.99
C ALA A 14 -28.96 -11.68 31.51
N SER A 15 -29.00 -12.95 31.11
CA SER A 15 -29.37 -13.32 29.73
C SER A 15 -30.79 -12.85 29.38
N GLN A 16 -31.78 -13.08 30.25
CA GLN A 16 -33.15 -12.61 30.01
C GLN A 16 -33.30 -11.09 29.97
N GLN A 17 -32.35 -10.33 30.54
CA GLN A 17 -32.31 -8.88 30.39
C GLN A 17 -31.65 -8.45 29.06
N GLN A 18 -30.62 -9.15 28.58
CA GLN A 18 -30.04 -8.95 27.24
C GLN A 18 -31.01 -9.33 26.12
N ASP A 19 -31.68 -10.49 26.20
CA ASP A 19 -32.68 -10.93 25.22
C ASP A 19 -33.82 -9.91 25.08
N ARG A 20 -34.27 -9.33 26.20
CA ARG A 20 -35.30 -8.28 26.22
C ARG A 20 -34.78 -6.92 25.73
N ALA A 21 -33.51 -6.59 25.93
CA ALA A 21 -32.91 -5.38 25.37
C ALA A 21 -32.84 -5.47 23.84
N LEU A 22 -32.43 -6.62 23.30
CA LEU A 22 -32.41 -6.88 21.85
C LEU A 22 -33.81 -6.84 21.24
N GLN A 23 -34.81 -7.48 21.88
CA GLN A 23 -36.20 -7.44 21.43
C GLN A 23 -36.84 -6.05 21.55
N ALA A 24 -36.42 -5.23 22.53
CA ALA A 24 -36.85 -3.83 22.63
C ALA A 24 -36.21 -2.95 21.54
N ALA A 25 -34.93 -3.14 21.24
CA ALA A 25 -34.23 -2.39 20.19
C ALA A 25 -34.80 -2.67 18.79
N ALA A 26 -35.19 -3.93 18.52
CA ALA A 26 -35.89 -4.32 17.29
C ALA A 26 -37.28 -3.68 17.14
N ALA A 27 -37.91 -3.23 18.23
CA ALA A 27 -39.24 -2.62 18.24
C ALA A 27 -39.23 -1.08 18.12
N SER A 28 -38.05 -0.45 18.04
CA SER A 28 -37.90 1.02 17.96
C SER A 28 -37.28 1.52 16.64
N TRP A 29 -37.18 0.67 15.61
CA TRP A 29 -36.83 1.13 14.26
C TRP A 29 -38.03 1.86 13.64
N PRO A 30 -37.84 3.01 12.97
CA PRO A 30 -38.90 3.66 12.20
C PRO A 30 -39.37 2.74 11.06
N GLU A 31 -40.65 2.88 10.68
CA GLU A 31 -41.28 2.04 9.65
C GLU A 31 -40.57 2.15 8.30
N ALA A 32 -40.61 1.06 7.53
CA ALA A 32 -39.84 0.89 6.30
C ALA A 32 -40.14 1.98 5.24
N LEU A 33 -39.09 2.40 4.53
CA LEU A 33 -39.21 3.25 3.34
C LEU A 33 -40.12 2.58 2.29
N PRO A 34 -41.15 3.28 1.77
CA PRO A 34 -42.17 2.64 0.95
C PRO A 34 -41.70 2.35 -0.48
N GLY A 35 -41.71 1.05 -0.82
CA GLY A 35 -42.10 0.55 -2.15
C GLY A 35 -41.10 0.65 -3.31
N GLU A 36 -40.52 1.82 -3.58
CA GLU A 36 -40.03 2.13 -4.94
C GLU A 36 -38.51 1.96 -5.16
N GLN A 37 -37.72 1.68 -4.11
CA GLN A 37 -36.26 1.44 -4.25
C GLN A 37 -35.86 -0.03 -4.19
N ALA A 38 -36.76 -0.95 -3.82
CA ALA A 38 -36.45 -2.38 -3.71
C ALA A 38 -36.36 -3.11 -5.07
N GLU A 39 -37.01 -2.58 -6.12
CA GLU A 39 -37.15 -3.29 -7.40
C GLU A 39 -35.93 -3.14 -8.34
N LEU A 40 -35.06 -2.15 -8.09
CA LEU A 40 -33.86 -1.88 -8.92
C LEU A 40 -32.70 -2.87 -8.70
N VAL A 41 -32.67 -3.61 -7.59
CA VAL A 41 -31.54 -4.50 -7.22
C VAL A 41 -31.73 -5.93 -7.75
N SER A 42 -32.91 -6.27 -8.27
CA SER A 42 -33.35 -7.68 -8.39
C SER A 42 -33.21 -8.31 -9.79
N ALA A 43 -32.59 -7.63 -10.78
CA ALA A 43 -32.84 -7.94 -12.19
C ALA A 43 -31.64 -7.90 -13.16
N GLN A 44 -30.49 -8.50 -12.84
CA GLN A 44 -29.64 -9.17 -13.86
C GLN A 44 -28.62 -10.17 -13.28
N GLY A 45 -28.16 -11.11 -14.11
CA GLY A 45 -27.59 -12.39 -13.67
C GLY A 45 -26.12 -12.38 -13.27
N GLY A 46 -25.84 -13.04 -12.14
CA GLY A 46 -24.50 -13.28 -11.58
C GLY A 46 -24.29 -12.46 -10.31
N ALA A 47 -24.24 -13.13 -9.15
CA ALA A 47 -24.09 -12.46 -7.87
C ALA A 47 -22.66 -11.90 -7.70
N THR A 48 -22.51 -10.59 -7.90
CA THR A 48 -21.35 -9.85 -7.39
C THR A 48 -21.43 -9.78 -5.86
N THR A 49 -20.28 -9.88 -5.19
CA THR A 49 -20.18 -9.48 -3.78
C THR A 49 -20.54 -8.00 -3.70
N ALA A 50 -21.53 -7.65 -2.87
CA ALA A 50 -22.08 -6.29 -2.85
C ALA A 50 -21.02 -5.29 -2.37
N GLY A 51 -20.49 -4.47 -3.29
CA GLY A 51 -19.38 -3.54 -3.07
C GLY A 51 -18.12 -3.86 -3.88
N TYR A 52 -17.94 -5.11 -4.32
CA TYR A 52 -16.74 -5.52 -5.06
C TYR A 52 -16.78 -5.03 -6.52
N PRO A 53 -15.77 -4.27 -7.01
CA PRO A 53 -15.90 -3.54 -8.27
C PRO A 53 -15.72 -4.40 -9.54
N PHE A 54 -15.07 -5.57 -9.46
CA PHE A 54 -14.76 -6.40 -10.65
C PHE A 54 -15.72 -7.58 -10.83
N ARG A 55 -15.98 -7.96 -12.08
CA ARG A 55 -16.89 -9.07 -12.41
C ARG A 55 -16.14 -10.38 -12.66
N GLN A 56 -16.31 -11.36 -11.76
CA GLN A 56 -15.81 -12.75 -11.86
C GLN A 56 -14.42 -12.87 -12.50
N THR A 57 -13.42 -12.53 -11.70
CA THR A 57 -11.99 -12.52 -12.05
C THR A 57 -11.22 -13.51 -11.18
N TRP A 58 -9.93 -13.71 -11.44
CA TRP A 58 -9.05 -14.54 -10.60
C TRP A 58 -8.98 -14.09 -9.12
N TRP A 59 -9.37 -12.84 -8.81
CA TRP A 59 -9.55 -12.36 -7.44
C TRP A 59 -10.74 -13.04 -6.73
N THR A 60 -11.81 -13.34 -7.48
CA THR A 60 -13.07 -13.92 -6.96
C THR A 60 -13.21 -15.41 -7.29
N GLU A 61 -12.13 -16.03 -7.79
CA GLU A 61 -11.98 -17.46 -8.00
C GLU A 61 -11.62 -18.17 -6.67
N PRO A 62 -12.41 -19.13 -6.17
CA PRO A 62 -12.06 -19.89 -4.97
C PRO A 62 -10.87 -20.82 -5.26
N ILE A 63 -9.80 -20.71 -4.48
CA ILE A 63 -8.57 -21.49 -4.65
C ILE A 63 -8.42 -22.64 -3.64
N THR A 64 -9.46 -22.99 -2.88
CA THR A 64 -9.38 -23.99 -1.79
C THR A 64 -8.77 -25.33 -2.24
N ASP A 65 -9.16 -25.83 -3.41
CA ASP A 65 -8.68 -27.12 -3.96
C ASP A 65 -7.50 -26.97 -4.96
N ALA A 66 -6.95 -25.76 -5.12
CA ALA A 66 -5.84 -25.52 -6.05
C ALA A 66 -4.57 -26.31 -5.67
N PRO A 67 -3.72 -26.69 -6.65
CA PRO A 67 -2.42 -27.30 -6.35
C PRO A 67 -1.54 -26.36 -5.52
N THR A 68 -0.74 -26.94 -4.62
CA THR A 68 0.31 -26.27 -3.87
C THR A 68 1.64 -26.41 -4.64
N ASP A 69 2.51 -25.39 -4.61
CA ASP A 69 3.86 -25.48 -5.19
C ASP A 69 4.70 -26.52 -4.43
N THR A 70 5.57 -27.23 -5.14
CA THR A 70 6.54 -28.15 -4.55
C THR A 70 7.60 -27.46 -3.71
N ASP A 71 7.87 -26.17 -3.96
CA ASP A 71 8.72 -25.34 -3.12
C ASP A 71 7.87 -24.42 -2.22
N GLN A 72 8.15 -24.44 -0.92
CA GLN A 72 7.48 -23.64 0.11
C GLN A 72 8.49 -22.81 0.93
N ALA A 73 9.77 -22.74 0.53
CA ALA A 73 10.73 -21.84 1.17
C ALA A 73 10.30 -20.36 1.17
N PRO A 74 9.59 -19.84 0.15
CA PRO A 74 9.05 -18.48 0.20
C PRO A 74 7.96 -18.25 1.25
N VAL A 75 7.22 -19.29 1.68
CA VAL A 75 6.30 -19.17 2.82
C VAL A 75 7.09 -19.03 4.12
N ALA A 76 8.12 -19.87 4.31
CA ALA A 76 8.98 -19.79 5.49
C ALA A 76 9.69 -18.43 5.57
N ASP A 77 10.03 -17.82 4.43
CA ASP A 77 10.58 -16.46 4.40
C ASP A 77 9.54 -15.39 4.70
N LEU A 78 8.33 -15.45 4.12
CA LEU A 78 7.25 -14.50 4.44
C LEU A 78 6.90 -14.56 5.94
N ALA A 79 6.81 -15.75 6.52
CA ALA A 79 6.58 -15.95 7.95
C ALA A 79 7.76 -15.42 8.80
N ARG A 80 9.01 -15.60 8.36
CA ARG A 80 10.19 -14.97 8.98
C ARG A 80 10.08 -13.45 8.97
N GLN A 81 9.68 -12.83 7.85
CA GLN A 81 9.54 -11.37 7.76
C GLN A 81 8.54 -10.82 8.79
N VAL A 82 7.40 -11.49 8.99
CA VAL A 82 6.44 -11.14 10.06
C VAL A 82 7.07 -11.35 11.45
N GLN A 83 7.72 -12.49 11.68
CA GLN A 83 8.26 -12.88 12.98
C GLN A 83 9.42 -11.99 13.45
N GLU A 84 10.35 -11.63 12.56
CA GLU A 84 11.57 -10.90 12.90
C GLU A 84 11.35 -9.40 13.04
N ASN A 85 10.43 -8.81 12.28
CA ASN A 85 10.20 -7.36 12.27
C ASN A 85 9.05 -6.93 13.20
N TYR A 86 8.01 -7.75 13.33
CA TYR A 86 6.79 -7.41 14.07
C TYR A 86 6.35 -8.50 15.08
N GLN A 87 7.30 -9.32 15.55
CA GLN A 87 7.13 -10.31 16.61
C GLN A 87 6.06 -11.40 16.33
N GLY A 88 5.63 -11.55 15.07
CA GLY A 88 4.62 -12.52 14.65
C GLY A 88 3.28 -11.90 14.23
N VAL A 89 3.14 -10.58 14.32
CA VAL A 89 1.92 -9.85 13.96
C VAL A 89 2.11 -9.09 12.65
N ALA A 90 1.27 -9.32 11.65
CA ALA A 90 1.27 -8.53 10.42
C ALA A 90 0.55 -7.18 10.62
N ALA A 91 0.92 -6.15 9.86
CA ALA A 91 0.25 -4.87 9.94
C ALA A 91 -1.14 -4.89 9.27
N VAL A 92 -2.06 -4.07 9.77
CA VAL A 92 -3.32 -3.74 9.09
C VAL A 92 -3.28 -2.27 8.72
N ASN A 93 -3.09 -1.99 7.42
CA ASN A 93 -3.00 -0.64 6.91
C ASN A 93 -4.41 -0.03 6.81
N SER A 94 -4.91 0.51 7.91
CA SER A 94 -6.27 1.05 8.02
C SER A 94 -6.37 2.59 8.02
N HIS A 95 -5.26 3.28 8.25
CA HIS A 95 -5.18 4.75 8.42
C HIS A 95 -4.10 5.35 7.51
N GLN A 96 -2.86 4.85 7.64
CA GLN A 96 -1.78 5.12 6.67
C GLN A 96 -1.56 3.90 5.77
N TYR A 97 -1.10 4.13 4.54
CA TYR A 97 -0.85 3.12 3.50
C TYR A 97 -2.09 2.24 3.19
N ASN A 98 -3.28 2.82 3.41
CA ASN A 98 -4.58 2.24 3.06
C ASN A 98 -4.94 2.56 1.59
N ALA A 99 -6.06 2.02 1.09
CA ALA A 99 -6.58 2.37 -0.23
C ALA A 99 -7.59 3.52 -0.10
N SER A 100 -7.25 4.73 -0.57
CA SER A 100 -8.20 5.85 -0.59
C SER A 100 -9.10 5.70 -1.82
N VAL A 101 -10.34 5.25 -1.63
CA VAL A 101 -11.29 5.00 -2.74
C VAL A 101 -12.38 6.06 -2.74
N VAL A 102 -12.34 6.95 -3.74
CA VAL A 102 -13.26 8.08 -3.87
C VAL A 102 -14.19 7.88 -5.08
N GLN A 103 -15.48 8.13 -4.89
CA GLN A 103 -16.49 8.05 -5.94
C GLN A 103 -16.67 9.41 -6.62
N ALA A 104 -16.50 9.47 -7.94
CA ALA A 104 -16.83 10.62 -8.77
C ALA A 104 -18.24 10.46 -9.39
N THR A 105 -18.93 11.58 -9.59
CA THR A 105 -20.28 11.60 -10.18
C THR A 105 -20.20 11.90 -11.69
N ALA A 106 -21.35 11.88 -12.36
CA ALA A 106 -21.46 12.34 -13.75
C ALA A 106 -21.21 13.87 -13.90
N ASP A 107 -21.33 14.63 -12.81
CA ASP A 107 -21.09 16.08 -12.78
C ASP A 107 -19.67 16.45 -12.29
N THR A 108 -18.85 15.47 -11.88
CA THR A 108 -17.45 15.71 -11.50
C THR A 108 -16.64 16.15 -12.72
N PRO A 109 -15.98 17.32 -12.69
CA PRO A 109 -15.18 17.81 -13.83
C PRO A 109 -14.05 16.85 -14.21
N GLU A 110 -13.88 16.62 -15.51
CA GLU A 110 -12.73 15.91 -16.06
C GLU A 110 -11.53 16.88 -16.18
N VAL A 111 -10.37 16.42 -15.73
CA VAL A 111 -9.10 17.16 -15.73
C VAL A 111 -7.93 16.24 -16.07
N ASP A 112 -6.88 16.80 -16.64
CA ASP A 112 -5.65 16.08 -16.94
C ASP A 112 -4.71 16.06 -15.72
N VAL A 113 -4.50 14.88 -15.15
CA VAL A 113 -3.54 14.66 -14.05
C VAL A 113 -2.13 14.76 -14.61
N GLN A 114 -1.30 15.64 -14.07
CA GLN A 114 0.06 15.80 -14.57
C GLN A 114 0.95 14.63 -14.13
N PHE A 115 1.86 14.19 -14.99
CA PHE A 115 2.90 13.23 -14.62
C PHE A 115 4.02 13.96 -13.87
N ASP A 116 4.27 13.56 -12.63
CA ASP A 116 5.45 13.97 -11.87
C ASP A 116 6.56 12.95 -12.09
N ASP A 117 7.69 13.36 -12.67
CA ASP A 117 8.80 12.44 -12.99
C ASP A 117 9.67 12.13 -11.76
N CYS A 118 9.07 11.85 -10.60
CA CYS A 118 9.80 11.48 -9.39
C CYS A 118 10.51 10.11 -9.49
N GLN A 119 10.27 9.37 -10.59
CA GLN A 119 11.01 8.16 -10.96
C GLN A 119 12.21 8.44 -11.91
N GLY A 120 12.40 9.67 -12.38
CA GLY A 120 13.56 10.08 -13.20
C GLY A 120 13.64 9.43 -14.59
N LYS A 121 12.50 9.17 -15.24
CA LYS A 121 12.41 8.57 -16.58
C LYS A 121 12.91 9.50 -17.69
N GLY A 122 12.94 10.81 -17.45
CA GLY A 122 13.39 11.84 -18.40
C GLY A 122 12.37 12.20 -19.48
N GLY A 123 11.11 11.77 -19.35
CA GLY A 123 10.06 12.03 -20.34
C GLY A 123 8.68 11.49 -19.94
N MET A 124 7.64 12.10 -20.51
CA MET A 124 6.24 11.69 -20.34
C MET A 124 6.00 10.29 -20.94
N PRO A 125 5.46 9.32 -20.18
CA PRO A 125 5.06 8.02 -20.73
C PRO A 125 3.78 8.14 -21.57
N GLU A 126 3.81 7.65 -22.81
CA GLU A 126 2.69 7.74 -23.76
C GLU A 126 1.39 7.08 -23.25
N VAL A 127 1.51 6.01 -22.44
CA VAL A 127 0.36 5.33 -21.81
C VAL A 127 -0.35 6.20 -20.76
N LEU A 128 0.32 7.20 -20.19
CA LEU A 128 -0.30 8.16 -19.26
C LEU A 128 -0.87 9.37 -20.01
N HIS A 129 -0.15 9.88 -21.01
CA HIS A 129 -0.60 10.98 -21.87
C HIS A 129 -0.27 10.70 -23.33
N ASP A 130 -1.29 10.57 -24.18
CA ASP A 130 -1.13 10.37 -25.61
C ASP A 130 -1.59 11.60 -26.43
N SER A 131 -1.36 11.54 -27.74
CA SER A 131 -1.71 12.61 -28.69
C SER A 131 -3.18 12.62 -29.15
N ASN A 132 -3.98 11.63 -28.76
CA ASN A 132 -5.41 11.53 -29.02
C ASN A 132 -6.27 12.01 -27.83
N GLY A 133 -5.68 12.15 -26.64
CA GLY A 133 -6.38 12.46 -25.39
C GLY A 133 -6.92 11.23 -24.67
N THR A 134 -6.38 10.04 -24.94
CA THR A 134 -6.87 8.74 -24.42
C THR A 134 -5.96 8.08 -23.39
N GLY A 135 -4.84 8.72 -23.02
CA GLY A 135 -3.91 8.24 -22.00
C GLY A 135 -4.54 8.17 -20.60
N HIS A 136 -4.00 7.30 -19.74
CA HIS A 136 -4.62 6.99 -18.44
C HIS A 136 -4.75 8.18 -17.48
N PHE A 137 -3.98 9.25 -17.67
CA PHE A 137 -4.02 10.47 -16.86
C PHE A 137 -4.81 11.61 -17.53
N GLN A 138 -5.36 11.39 -18.72
CA GLN A 138 -6.15 12.38 -19.46
C GLN A 138 -7.65 12.21 -19.17
N ASN A 139 -8.39 13.33 -19.12
CA ASN A 139 -9.83 13.37 -18.85
C ASN A 139 -10.26 12.59 -17.57
N VAL A 140 -9.51 12.73 -16.47
CA VAL A 140 -9.79 12.05 -15.20
C VAL A 140 -10.87 12.84 -14.43
N PRO A 141 -11.97 12.22 -13.98
CA PRO A 141 -13.01 12.90 -13.21
C PRO A 141 -12.56 13.06 -11.75
N VAL A 142 -11.68 14.02 -11.46
CA VAL A 142 -11.10 14.22 -10.12
C VAL A 142 -12.06 15.04 -9.24
N PRO A 143 -12.63 14.49 -8.16
CA PRO A 143 -13.37 15.29 -7.19
C PRO A 143 -12.45 16.34 -6.55
N PRO A 144 -12.93 17.58 -6.31
CA PRO A 144 -12.11 18.65 -5.75
C PRO A 144 -11.58 18.30 -4.36
N ASP A 145 -12.40 17.57 -3.60
CA ASP A 145 -12.20 17.01 -2.26
C ASP A 145 -11.60 15.59 -2.25
N ALA A 146 -11.16 15.05 -3.39
CA ALA A 146 -10.46 13.77 -3.42
C ALA A 146 -9.08 13.86 -2.76
N GLU A 147 -8.98 13.25 -1.59
CA GLU A 147 -7.74 13.11 -0.81
C GLU A 147 -7.09 11.73 -1.03
N PRO A 148 -5.76 11.66 -1.23
CA PRO A 148 -5.04 10.39 -1.20
C PRO A 148 -5.02 9.75 0.21
N ALA A 149 -4.49 8.54 0.28
CA ALA A 149 -4.15 7.84 1.50
C ALA A 149 -2.97 8.51 2.22
N GLU A 150 -2.96 8.49 3.55
CA GLU A 150 -1.81 8.94 4.33
C GLU A 150 -0.60 8.02 4.18
N GLY A 151 0.60 8.54 4.46
CA GLY A 151 1.88 7.85 4.26
C GLY A 151 2.64 8.35 3.03
N THR A 152 3.81 7.78 2.75
CA THR A 152 4.68 8.26 1.67
C THR A 152 4.19 7.93 0.26
N ASP A 153 3.21 7.04 0.09
CA ASP A 153 2.79 6.54 -1.23
C ASP A 153 1.64 7.34 -1.85
N GLN A 154 0.93 8.14 -1.04
CA GLN A 154 -0.19 9.01 -1.44
C GLN A 154 -1.13 8.33 -2.46
N GLN A 155 -1.59 7.13 -2.12
CA GLN A 155 -2.41 6.30 -3.00
C GLN A 155 -3.79 6.94 -3.19
N LEU A 156 -4.28 6.98 -4.43
CA LEU A 156 -5.66 7.38 -4.70
C LEU A 156 -6.29 6.49 -5.77
N THR A 157 -7.43 5.88 -5.44
CA THR A 157 -8.36 5.26 -6.38
C THR A 157 -9.53 6.21 -6.62
N ILE A 158 -9.80 6.56 -7.88
CA ILE A 158 -11.03 7.25 -8.31
C ILE A 158 -11.89 6.24 -9.07
N VAL A 159 -13.18 6.18 -8.74
CA VAL A 159 -14.17 5.34 -9.41
C VAL A 159 -15.27 6.21 -10.01
N ARG A 160 -15.66 5.96 -11.26
CA ARG A 160 -16.84 6.58 -11.90
C ARG A 160 -17.58 5.57 -12.76
N GLY A 161 -18.70 5.07 -12.25
CA GLY A 161 -19.46 3.99 -12.90
C GLY A 161 -18.63 2.71 -12.94
N GLU A 162 -18.22 2.27 -14.12
CA GLU A 162 -17.34 1.11 -14.30
C GLU A 162 -15.86 1.49 -14.48
N GLU A 163 -15.53 2.77 -14.70
CA GLU A 163 -14.16 3.24 -14.88
C GLU A 163 -13.46 3.39 -13.52
N ILE A 164 -12.23 2.88 -13.42
CA ILE A 164 -11.35 3.04 -12.26
C ILE A 164 -10.01 3.62 -12.72
N TRP A 165 -9.55 4.63 -12.00
CA TRP A 165 -8.19 5.15 -12.06
C TRP A 165 -7.51 4.88 -10.72
N GLU A 166 -6.27 4.42 -10.73
CA GLU A 166 -5.43 4.36 -9.53
C GLU A 166 -4.13 5.10 -9.73
N PHE A 167 -3.72 5.85 -8.72
CA PHE A 167 -2.54 6.72 -8.71
C PHE A 167 -1.63 6.38 -7.53
N TRP A 168 -0.32 6.47 -7.77
CA TRP A 168 0.75 6.46 -6.78
C TRP A 168 1.45 7.83 -6.79
N GLN A 169 1.79 8.34 -5.61
CA GLN A 169 2.24 9.72 -5.37
C GLN A 169 1.22 10.77 -5.82
N PHE A 170 -0.07 10.54 -5.62
CA PHE A 170 -1.09 11.53 -6.01
C PHE A 170 -1.00 12.78 -5.12
N SER A 171 -0.89 13.95 -5.74
CA SER A 171 -0.77 15.22 -5.03
C SER A 171 -1.42 16.36 -5.84
N ARG A 172 -1.39 17.58 -5.29
CA ARG A 172 -1.75 18.79 -6.03
C ARG A 172 -0.59 19.78 -5.97
N GLN A 173 -0.31 20.43 -7.10
CA GLN A 173 0.64 21.53 -7.20
C GLN A 173 0.12 22.77 -6.45
N GLY A 174 0.98 23.78 -6.26
CA GLY A 174 0.65 24.99 -5.48
C GLY A 174 -0.47 25.87 -6.05
N ASP A 175 -0.94 25.60 -7.28
CA ASP A 175 -2.09 26.23 -7.92
C ASP A 175 -3.37 25.36 -7.88
N GLY A 176 -3.28 24.14 -7.34
CA GLY A 176 -4.36 23.15 -7.28
C GLY A 176 -4.33 22.07 -8.38
N THR A 177 -3.42 22.17 -9.36
CA THR A 177 -3.34 21.20 -10.47
C THR A 177 -3.01 19.79 -9.94
N PRO A 178 -3.82 18.75 -10.23
CA PRO A 178 -3.54 17.38 -9.77
C PRO A 178 -2.34 16.79 -10.52
N GLN A 179 -1.54 15.99 -9.81
CA GLN A 179 -0.41 15.26 -10.38
C GLN A 179 -0.19 13.90 -9.70
N ALA A 180 0.52 12.98 -10.35
CA ALA A 180 0.94 11.70 -9.78
C ALA A 180 2.22 11.18 -10.45
N CYS A 181 3.03 10.36 -9.76
CA CYS A 181 4.25 9.79 -10.36
C CYS A 181 4.02 8.51 -11.16
N TRP A 182 2.98 7.74 -10.82
CA TRP A 182 2.54 6.60 -11.63
C TRP A 182 1.07 6.31 -11.37
N GLY A 183 0.49 5.42 -12.17
CA GLY A 183 -0.91 5.04 -12.05
C GLY A 183 -1.40 4.37 -13.31
N GLY A 184 -2.71 4.17 -13.43
CA GLY A 184 -3.34 3.55 -14.59
C GLY A 184 -4.86 3.69 -14.59
N LYS A 185 -5.47 3.38 -15.74
CA LYS A 185 -6.93 3.35 -15.94
C LYS A 185 -7.38 1.96 -16.37
N LEU A 186 -8.53 1.51 -15.88
CA LEU A 186 -9.22 0.31 -16.37
C LEU A 186 -10.74 0.48 -16.31
N LYS A 187 -11.48 -0.51 -16.85
CA LYS A 187 -12.92 -0.68 -16.63
C LYS A 187 -13.17 -1.97 -15.86
N ALA A 188 -13.69 -1.90 -14.63
CA ALA A 188 -13.71 -3.05 -13.73
C ALA A 188 -14.66 -4.19 -14.17
N GLN A 189 -15.67 -3.90 -14.99
CA GLN A 189 -16.59 -4.90 -15.54
C GLN A 189 -16.13 -5.50 -16.89
N GLU A 190 -15.19 -4.86 -17.60
CA GLU A 190 -14.62 -5.33 -18.87
C GLU A 190 -13.20 -5.93 -18.72
N ASN A 191 -12.56 -5.75 -17.55
CA ASN A 191 -11.17 -6.12 -17.26
C ASN A 191 -11.07 -7.25 -16.23
N ASN A 192 -10.03 -8.09 -16.32
CA ASN A 192 -9.82 -9.26 -15.46
C ASN A 192 -9.15 -8.94 -14.09
N GLY A 193 -9.17 -7.68 -13.64
CA GLY A 193 -8.56 -7.25 -12.39
C GLY A 193 -7.04 -7.05 -12.47
N ILE A 194 -6.55 -6.60 -13.63
CA ILE A 194 -5.14 -6.32 -13.95
C ILE A 194 -5.09 -5.06 -14.82
N PHE A 195 -4.36 -4.02 -14.42
CA PHE A 195 -4.23 -2.80 -15.24
C PHE A 195 -3.48 -3.11 -16.55
N PRO A 196 -3.86 -2.54 -17.71
CA PRO A 196 -3.12 -2.77 -18.95
C PRO A 196 -1.70 -2.18 -18.90
N ASP A 197 -0.81 -2.72 -19.74
CA ASP A 197 0.53 -2.17 -20.03
C ASP A 197 1.43 -1.92 -18.81
N GLY A 198 1.28 -2.72 -17.75
CA GLY A 198 2.04 -2.56 -16.50
C GLY A 198 1.71 -1.28 -15.71
N THR A 199 0.60 -0.61 -16.05
CA THR A 199 0.13 0.60 -15.34
C THR A 199 -0.54 0.23 -14.00
N GLY A 200 -1.12 1.20 -13.30
CA GLY A 200 -1.73 1.03 -11.97
C GLY A 200 -0.78 1.36 -10.82
N ALA A 201 -1.34 1.66 -9.64
CA ALA A 201 -0.58 2.19 -8.50
C ALA A 201 0.42 1.19 -7.90
N ALA A 202 -0.03 -0.04 -7.58
CA ALA A 202 0.81 -1.05 -6.93
C ALA A 202 2.06 -1.42 -7.74
N ALA A 203 3.14 -1.85 -7.08
CA ALA A 203 4.37 -2.30 -7.73
C ALA A 203 4.17 -3.42 -8.77
N THR A 204 3.08 -4.20 -8.66
CA THR A 204 2.76 -5.31 -9.59
C THR A 204 1.92 -4.93 -10.81
N GLY A 205 1.32 -3.74 -10.82
CA GLY A 205 0.26 -3.37 -11.78
C GLY A 205 -1.09 -4.07 -11.51
N LEU A 206 -1.28 -4.57 -10.28
CA LEU A 206 -2.56 -5.07 -9.78
C LEU A 206 -3.34 -3.93 -9.11
N PRO A 207 -4.69 -3.86 -9.23
CA PRO A 207 -5.44 -2.80 -8.58
C PRO A 207 -5.50 -3.00 -7.07
N ILE A 208 -5.16 -1.98 -6.30
CA ILE A 208 -5.17 -2.02 -4.84
C ILE A 208 -6.62 -2.17 -4.35
N SER A 209 -7.54 -1.45 -4.97
CA SER A 209 -9.00 -1.57 -4.76
C SER A 209 -9.60 -2.92 -5.15
N ALA A 210 -8.87 -3.81 -5.82
CA ALA A 210 -9.33 -5.18 -6.13
C ALA A 210 -9.04 -6.19 -5.00
N GLY A 211 -8.22 -5.83 -4.01
CA GLY A 211 -7.83 -6.72 -2.91
C GLY A 211 -7.75 -6.06 -1.53
N ALA A 212 -7.91 -4.74 -1.43
CA ALA A 212 -8.10 -4.05 -0.15
C ALA A 212 -9.46 -4.40 0.47
N ILE A 213 -9.48 -4.61 1.78
CA ILE A 213 -10.68 -5.01 2.54
C ILE A 213 -11.54 -3.77 2.82
N SER A 214 -12.83 -3.80 2.48
CA SER A 214 -13.74 -2.67 2.73
C SER A 214 -14.75 -2.95 3.86
N PRO A 215 -15.45 -1.91 4.37
CA PRO A 215 -16.61 -2.10 5.25
C PRO A 215 -17.71 -2.98 4.65
N ALA A 216 -17.86 -3.01 3.32
CA ALA A 216 -18.83 -3.87 2.64
C ALA A 216 -18.42 -5.36 2.69
N ASP A 217 -17.10 -5.63 2.70
CA ASP A 217 -16.55 -6.98 2.82
C ASP A 217 -16.65 -7.50 4.25
N MET A 218 -16.48 -6.65 5.27
CA MET A 218 -16.80 -7.00 6.67
C MET A 218 -18.29 -7.35 6.80
N ALA A 219 -19.18 -6.50 6.31
CA ALA A 219 -20.62 -6.77 6.24
C ALA A 219 -20.99 -7.96 5.31
N HIS A 220 -20.06 -8.47 4.49
CA HIS A 220 -20.21 -9.75 3.78
C HIS A 220 -19.74 -10.92 4.67
N ALA A 221 -18.59 -10.79 5.33
CA ALA A 221 -18.01 -11.79 6.21
C ALA A 221 -18.88 -12.11 7.43
N GLU A 222 -19.65 -11.15 7.97
CA GLU A 222 -20.69 -11.43 8.98
C GLU A 222 -21.70 -12.51 8.54
N ARG A 223 -21.95 -12.62 7.22
CA ARG A 223 -22.99 -13.49 6.63
C ARG A 223 -22.42 -14.74 5.96
N THR A 224 -21.16 -14.72 5.52
CA THR A 224 -20.52 -15.81 4.76
C THR A 224 -19.21 -16.32 5.38
N GLY A 225 -18.73 -15.67 6.45
CA GLY A 225 -17.46 -15.96 7.13
C GLY A 225 -16.20 -15.42 6.45
N ASN A 226 -16.31 -14.82 5.26
CA ASN A 226 -15.17 -14.41 4.41
C ASN A 226 -15.54 -13.20 3.52
N PHE A 227 -14.56 -12.59 2.84
CA PHE A 227 -14.75 -11.37 2.03
C PHE A 227 -15.24 -11.62 0.59
N GLY A 228 -15.25 -12.86 0.10
CA GLY A 228 -15.68 -13.17 -1.28
C GLY A 228 -14.64 -12.91 -2.37
N HIS A 229 -13.50 -12.29 -2.04
CA HIS A 229 -12.37 -12.02 -2.95
C HIS A 229 -11.01 -12.31 -2.28
N ALA A 230 -9.94 -12.38 -3.07
CA ALA A 230 -8.57 -12.56 -2.62
C ALA A 230 -8.01 -11.26 -2.03
N ILE A 231 -7.18 -11.38 -1.00
CA ILE A 231 -6.68 -10.23 -0.23
C ILE A 231 -5.32 -9.76 -0.76
N TYR A 232 -5.17 -8.45 -0.92
CA TYR A 232 -3.91 -7.77 -1.22
C TYR A 232 -2.98 -7.86 -0.01
N ILE A 233 -1.76 -8.38 -0.20
CA ILE A 233 -0.69 -8.28 0.81
C ILE A 233 0.58 -7.66 0.26
N THR A 234 1.35 -7.10 1.18
CA THR A 234 2.71 -6.57 0.97
C THR A 234 3.75 -7.49 1.60
N ALA A 235 5.02 -7.32 1.24
CA ALA A 235 6.16 -7.94 1.93
C ALA A 235 7.32 -6.95 2.10
N ILE A 236 8.23 -7.21 3.05
CA ILE A 236 9.43 -6.40 3.28
C ILE A 236 10.51 -6.79 2.25
N GLU A 237 10.67 -8.10 2.07
CA GLU A 237 11.61 -8.71 1.13
C GLU A 237 10.79 -9.40 0.04
N ALA A 238 10.70 -8.76 -1.13
CA ALA A 238 10.13 -9.32 -2.35
C ALA A 238 11.24 -9.70 -3.33
N ARG A 239 11.06 -10.81 -4.06
CA ARG A 239 12.00 -11.31 -5.07
C ARG A 239 12.34 -10.24 -6.11
N TYR A 240 13.59 -10.24 -6.58
CA TYR A 240 14.07 -9.41 -7.70
C TYR A 240 13.04 -9.15 -8.80
N TRP A 241 12.95 -7.89 -9.23
CA TRP A 241 11.97 -7.34 -10.16
C TRP A 241 11.74 -8.10 -11.48
N ASN A 242 12.68 -8.93 -11.91
CA ASN A 242 12.62 -9.77 -13.11
C ASN A 242 12.16 -11.22 -12.86
N ASP A 243 11.88 -11.59 -11.61
CA ASP A 243 11.42 -12.90 -11.17
C ASP A 243 10.09 -12.75 -10.38
N PHE A 244 9.03 -12.41 -11.12
CA PHE A 244 7.65 -12.28 -10.64
C PHE A 244 6.75 -13.40 -11.20
N SER A 245 5.53 -13.52 -10.66
CA SER A 245 4.48 -14.47 -11.09
C SER A 245 3.27 -13.72 -11.62
N TRP A 246 2.58 -14.24 -12.64
CA TRP A 246 1.20 -13.82 -12.92
C TRP A 246 0.34 -14.01 -11.66
N PRO A 247 -0.58 -13.09 -11.33
CA PRO A 247 -1.10 -12.00 -12.17
C PRO A 247 -0.29 -10.69 -12.21
N ALA A 248 0.85 -10.59 -11.53
CA ALA A 248 1.72 -9.42 -11.68
C ALA A 248 2.31 -9.32 -13.09
N GLN A 249 2.53 -8.08 -13.54
CA GLN A 249 3.12 -7.75 -14.85
C GLN A 249 4.54 -7.19 -14.75
N ARG A 250 4.88 -6.66 -13.57
CA ARG A 250 6.18 -6.11 -13.19
C ARG A 250 6.38 -6.35 -11.69
N SER A 251 7.53 -5.98 -11.15
CA SER A 251 7.82 -6.00 -9.72
C SER A 251 8.83 -4.90 -9.39
N ASP A 252 8.87 -4.42 -8.15
CA ASP A 252 9.91 -3.53 -7.62
C ASP A 252 10.93 -4.28 -6.73
N GLY A 253 10.71 -5.59 -6.52
CA GLY A 253 11.44 -6.39 -5.55
C GLY A 253 12.95 -6.45 -5.82
N SER A 254 13.70 -6.66 -4.75
CA SER A 254 15.15 -6.41 -4.70
C SER A 254 15.95 -7.51 -4.00
N TYR A 255 15.30 -8.63 -3.65
CA TYR A 255 15.89 -9.69 -2.82
C TYR A 255 16.07 -11.00 -3.60
N PRO A 256 17.10 -11.80 -3.28
CA PRO A 256 17.27 -13.13 -3.84
C PRO A 256 16.23 -14.11 -3.28
N TYR A 257 16.19 -15.32 -3.85
CA TYR A 257 15.61 -16.48 -3.18
C TYR A 257 16.16 -16.61 -1.73
N PRO A 258 15.34 -16.90 -0.71
CA PRO A 258 13.97 -17.42 -0.79
C PRO A 258 12.83 -16.38 -0.86
N ALA A 259 13.10 -15.07 -0.82
CA ALA A 259 12.08 -14.02 -0.75
C ALA A 259 10.94 -14.24 -1.76
N PRO A 260 9.65 -14.10 -1.40
CA PRO A 260 8.53 -14.44 -2.27
C PRO A 260 8.43 -13.57 -3.54
N GLU A 261 8.08 -14.21 -4.66
CA GLU A 261 7.84 -13.48 -5.91
C GLU A 261 6.54 -12.67 -5.85
N GLN A 262 6.62 -11.40 -6.24
CA GLN A 262 5.42 -10.58 -6.43
C GLN A 262 4.49 -11.21 -7.48
N GLY A 263 3.19 -11.08 -7.25
CA GLY A 263 2.11 -11.80 -7.92
C GLY A 263 1.91 -13.25 -7.46
N ARG A 264 2.73 -13.81 -6.55
CA ARG A 264 2.45 -15.15 -6.00
C ARG A 264 1.15 -15.17 -5.21
N ARG A 265 0.42 -16.27 -5.37
CA ARG A 265 -0.84 -16.57 -4.70
C ARG A 265 -0.56 -17.48 -3.50
N PHE A 266 -1.11 -17.15 -2.34
CA PHE A 266 -0.95 -17.92 -1.11
C PHE A 266 -2.32 -18.30 -0.55
N ARG A 267 -2.43 -19.46 0.09
CA ARG A 267 -3.65 -19.98 0.72
C ARG A 267 -3.32 -20.41 2.15
N LEU A 268 -4.13 -20.05 3.14
CA LEU A 268 -4.00 -20.66 4.47
C LEU A 268 -4.47 -22.12 4.39
N ASP A 269 -3.76 -23.06 5.03
CA ASP A 269 -4.10 -24.50 4.97
C ASP A 269 -5.61 -24.74 5.20
N PRO A 270 -6.35 -25.29 4.21
CA PRO A 270 -7.79 -25.51 4.30
C PRO A 270 -8.24 -26.50 5.39
N SER A 271 -7.29 -27.22 6.02
CA SER A 271 -7.58 -28.13 7.14
C SER A 271 -7.51 -27.47 8.52
N ILE A 272 -7.05 -26.21 8.62
CA ILE A 272 -7.00 -25.47 9.88
C ILE A 272 -8.41 -25.05 10.31
N ASP A 273 -8.78 -25.39 11.55
CA ASP A 273 -9.96 -24.88 12.22
C ASP A 273 -9.72 -23.45 12.71
N VAL A 274 -10.13 -22.45 11.92
CA VAL A 274 -9.94 -21.02 12.23
C VAL A 274 -10.59 -20.63 13.56
N ASP A 275 -11.73 -21.25 13.91
CA ASP A 275 -12.45 -20.90 15.14
C ASP A 275 -11.72 -21.45 16.39
N SER A 276 -10.78 -22.39 16.22
CA SER A 276 -9.90 -22.89 17.28
C SER A 276 -8.69 -21.98 17.59
N LEU A 277 -8.35 -21.05 16.68
CA LEU A 277 -7.12 -20.23 16.78
C LEU A 277 -7.23 -19.07 17.79
N GLY A 278 -8.44 -18.65 18.17
CA GLY A 278 -8.64 -17.53 19.11
C GLY A 278 -8.41 -16.12 18.53
N LEU A 279 -8.33 -16.01 17.20
CA LEU A 279 -8.13 -14.75 16.47
C LEU A 279 -9.20 -13.69 16.77
N THR A 280 -8.88 -12.42 16.47
CA THR A 280 -9.90 -11.35 16.43
C THR A 280 -10.96 -11.62 15.36
N PRO A 281 -12.16 -11.00 15.42
CA PRO A 281 -13.17 -11.15 14.38
C PRO A 281 -12.64 -10.80 12.97
N PHE A 282 -11.81 -9.77 12.87
CA PHE A 282 -11.13 -9.36 11.64
C PHE A 282 -10.15 -10.43 11.15
N ALA A 283 -9.20 -10.87 11.98
CA ALA A 283 -8.24 -11.90 11.58
C ALA A 283 -8.89 -13.26 11.28
N ALA A 284 -10.00 -13.61 11.95
CA ALA A 284 -10.78 -14.80 11.62
C ALA A 284 -11.47 -14.70 10.24
N ALA A 285 -11.98 -13.50 9.88
CA ALA A 285 -12.50 -13.24 8.53
C ALA A 285 -11.38 -13.25 7.47
N VAL A 286 -10.21 -12.67 7.77
CA VAL A 286 -9.00 -12.76 6.92
C VAL A 286 -8.57 -14.22 6.75
N ALA A 287 -8.54 -15.03 7.81
CA ALA A 287 -8.12 -16.43 7.77
C ALA A 287 -9.05 -17.32 6.93
N ARG A 288 -10.37 -17.24 7.14
CA ARG A 288 -11.37 -17.95 6.31
C ARG A 288 -11.35 -17.48 4.86
N THR A 289 -11.06 -16.19 4.62
CA THR A 289 -10.81 -15.68 3.26
C THR A 289 -9.51 -16.23 2.67
N ALA A 290 -8.44 -16.34 3.46
CA ALA A 290 -7.17 -16.91 3.04
C ALA A 290 -7.25 -18.41 2.72
N GLN A 291 -8.15 -19.16 3.35
CA GLN A 291 -8.45 -20.56 2.98
C GLN A 291 -9.29 -20.67 1.70
N ARG A 292 -10.19 -19.71 1.46
CA ARG A 292 -11.15 -19.75 0.35
C ARG A 292 -10.65 -19.09 -0.94
N TYR A 293 -10.24 -17.83 -0.86
CA TYR A 293 -9.79 -16.99 -1.97
C TYR A 293 -8.30 -16.67 -1.91
N GLY A 294 -7.67 -16.77 -0.74
CA GLY A 294 -6.24 -16.59 -0.56
C GLY A 294 -5.76 -15.13 -0.53
N PHE A 295 -4.45 -15.00 -0.45
CA PHE A 295 -3.72 -13.74 -0.62
C PHE A 295 -3.12 -13.65 -2.03
N VAL A 296 -2.68 -12.46 -2.40
CA VAL A 296 -1.73 -12.21 -3.49
C VAL A 296 -0.70 -11.17 -3.05
N LEU A 297 0.59 -11.48 -3.21
CA LEU A 297 1.67 -10.54 -2.90
C LEU A 297 1.74 -9.48 -3.99
N ALA A 298 1.18 -8.30 -3.73
CA ALA A 298 0.96 -7.27 -4.74
C ALA A 298 1.97 -6.10 -4.66
N ASP A 299 2.71 -5.97 -3.56
CA ASP A 299 3.68 -4.89 -3.38
C ASP A 299 4.82 -5.22 -2.40
N LYS A 300 5.81 -4.33 -2.34
CA LYS A 300 6.86 -4.30 -1.32
C LYS A 300 6.65 -3.08 -0.42
N ALA A 301 6.74 -3.26 0.90
CA ALA A 301 6.46 -2.21 1.87
C ALA A 301 7.39 -2.28 3.09
N GLY A 302 7.22 -1.35 4.04
CA GLY A 302 7.93 -1.40 5.33
C GLY A 302 7.51 -2.57 6.24
N ALA A 303 6.41 -3.26 5.92
CA ALA A 303 5.87 -4.39 6.67
C ALA A 303 5.36 -5.50 5.72
N VAL A 304 5.06 -6.67 6.29
CA VAL A 304 4.03 -7.56 5.74
C VAL A 304 2.70 -7.03 6.26
N SER A 305 1.80 -6.63 5.38
CA SER A 305 0.50 -6.06 5.74
C SER A 305 -0.67 -6.61 4.92
N VAL A 306 -1.87 -6.52 5.49
CA VAL A 306 -3.12 -6.45 4.72
C VAL A 306 -3.56 -4.98 4.60
N VAL A 307 -4.20 -4.63 3.49
CA VAL A 307 -4.67 -3.25 3.20
C VAL A 307 -6.19 -3.17 3.37
N THR A 308 -6.70 -2.08 3.93
CA THR A 308 -8.13 -1.77 3.94
C THR A 308 -8.45 -0.50 3.13
N THR A 309 -9.72 -0.25 2.83
CA THR A 309 -10.15 1.03 2.24
C THR A 309 -10.23 2.13 3.30
N ARG A 310 -9.74 3.35 3.02
CA ARG A 310 -9.72 4.50 3.95
C ARG A 310 -11.10 4.78 4.55
N ASN A 311 -11.25 4.50 5.84
CA ASN A 311 -12.44 4.84 6.65
C ASN A 311 -12.10 4.72 8.14
N ASP A 312 -11.37 5.70 8.65
CA ASP A 312 -10.71 5.63 9.95
C ASP A 312 -11.71 5.52 11.12
N GLU A 313 -12.89 6.14 11.01
CA GLU A 313 -13.97 5.96 11.98
C GLU A 313 -14.54 4.53 11.94
N TYR A 314 -14.80 3.97 10.76
CA TYR A 314 -15.28 2.59 10.64
C TYR A 314 -14.28 1.62 11.26
N TRP A 315 -13.00 1.68 10.86
CA TRP A 315 -11.99 0.74 11.35
C TRP A 315 -11.72 0.88 12.84
N ARG A 316 -11.72 2.10 13.39
CA ARG A 316 -11.63 2.32 14.85
C ARG A 316 -12.81 1.70 15.61
N ASN A 317 -14.01 1.68 15.02
CA ASN A 317 -15.20 1.09 15.64
C ASN A 317 -15.25 -0.45 15.47
N GLU A 318 -14.89 -0.97 14.29
CA GLU A 318 -14.82 -2.40 13.95
C GLU A 318 -13.76 -3.14 14.79
N PHE A 319 -12.59 -2.53 14.97
CA PHE A 319 -11.47 -3.11 15.70
C PHE A 319 -11.66 -3.10 17.24
N GLY A 320 -12.53 -2.22 17.75
CA GLY A 320 -12.84 -2.11 19.18
C GLY A 320 -11.62 -1.80 20.03
N ASP A 321 -11.45 -2.53 21.14
CA ASP A 321 -10.35 -2.33 22.10
C ASP A 321 -8.97 -2.83 21.59
N VAL A 322 -8.91 -3.53 20.44
CA VAL A 322 -7.66 -4.08 19.88
C VAL A 322 -7.16 -3.18 18.75
N PRO A 323 -6.00 -2.52 18.87
CA PRO A 323 -5.52 -1.57 17.85
C PRO A 323 -5.17 -2.29 16.53
N SER A 324 -5.20 -1.56 15.41
CA SER A 324 -4.99 -2.10 14.06
C SER A 324 -3.70 -2.94 13.92
N TRP A 325 -2.60 -2.50 14.53
CA TRP A 325 -1.32 -3.22 14.54
C TRP A 325 -1.30 -4.51 15.39
N GLN A 326 -2.37 -4.82 16.14
CA GLN A 326 -2.58 -6.09 16.84
C GLN A 326 -3.67 -6.97 16.21
N GLN A 327 -4.42 -6.48 15.22
CA GLN A 327 -5.57 -7.22 14.68
C GLN A 327 -5.19 -8.56 14.04
N MET A 328 -3.98 -8.71 13.51
CA MET A 328 -3.45 -9.96 12.92
C MET A 328 -2.61 -10.79 13.91
N ALA A 329 -2.77 -10.59 15.22
CA ALA A 329 -2.10 -11.41 16.23
C ALA A 329 -2.52 -12.88 16.15
N ASP A 330 -1.59 -13.78 16.49
CA ASP A 330 -1.73 -15.24 16.43
C ASP A 330 -2.13 -15.82 15.04
N PHE A 331 -2.08 -15.03 13.97
CA PHE A 331 -2.35 -15.51 12.61
C PHE A 331 -1.25 -16.49 12.15
N PRO A 332 -1.62 -17.69 11.66
CA PRO A 332 -0.66 -18.75 11.31
C PRO A 332 0.04 -18.52 9.96
N TRP A 333 0.93 -17.53 9.89
CA TRP A 333 1.71 -17.20 8.68
C TRP A 333 2.62 -18.33 8.18
N ALA A 334 3.05 -19.22 9.07
CA ALA A 334 3.89 -20.38 8.73
C ALA A 334 3.10 -21.53 8.06
N ASP A 335 1.77 -21.58 8.24
CA ASP A 335 0.87 -22.61 7.69
C ASP A 335 0.17 -22.14 6.41
N LEU A 336 0.72 -21.11 5.76
CA LEU A 336 0.36 -20.77 4.38
C LEU A 336 0.92 -21.82 3.41
N GLN A 337 0.26 -21.90 2.27
CA GLN A 337 0.59 -22.76 1.15
C GLN A 337 0.70 -21.86 -0.08
N MET A 338 1.91 -21.69 -0.63
CA MET A 338 2.12 -20.98 -1.88
C MET A 338 1.64 -21.84 -3.05
N LEU A 339 0.87 -21.26 -3.97
CA LEU A 339 0.42 -21.89 -5.20
C LEU A 339 1.51 -21.82 -6.29
N PRO A 340 1.51 -22.72 -7.28
CA PRO A 340 2.47 -22.75 -8.38
C PRO A 340 2.68 -21.40 -9.07
N LYS A 341 3.88 -21.21 -9.63
CA LYS A 341 4.20 -19.99 -10.40
C LYS A 341 3.25 -19.87 -11.59
N ASP A 342 2.83 -18.65 -11.89
CA ASP A 342 1.87 -18.33 -12.94
C ASP A 342 0.46 -18.98 -12.77
N PHE A 343 0.06 -19.37 -11.55
CA PHE A 343 -1.24 -20.00 -11.30
C PHE A 343 -2.43 -19.14 -11.80
N GLY A 344 -3.22 -19.69 -12.74
CA GLY A 344 -4.38 -19.05 -13.37
C GLY A 344 -4.11 -18.40 -14.74
N LYS A 345 -2.84 -18.36 -15.17
CA LYS A 345 -2.37 -17.80 -16.46
C LYS A 345 -2.69 -18.71 -17.66
N GLY A 346 -3.96 -19.06 -17.84
CA GLY A 346 -4.42 -19.90 -18.96
C GLY A 346 -5.93 -20.14 -18.99
N ASP A 347 -6.58 -20.20 -17.83
CA ASP A 347 -8.01 -20.56 -17.71
C ASP A 347 -8.98 -19.38 -17.91
N GLN A 348 -8.47 -18.22 -18.32
CA GLN A 348 -9.27 -17.01 -18.52
C GLN A 348 -10.04 -17.08 -19.86
N PRO A 349 -11.34 -16.73 -19.89
CA PRO A 349 -12.09 -16.65 -21.15
C PRO A 349 -11.48 -15.55 -22.04
N SER A 350 -11.38 -15.82 -23.35
CA SER A 350 -10.74 -14.92 -24.31
C SER A 350 -11.60 -13.68 -24.60
N GLY A 351 -11.57 -12.70 -23.68
CA GLY A 351 -11.92 -11.31 -23.96
C GLY A 351 -11.08 -10.81 -25.15
N SER A 352 -11.67 -9.99 -26.02
CA SER A 352 -11.18 -9.77 -27.37
C SER A 352 -9.76 -9.21 -27.44
N GLN A 353 -8.78 -10.07 -27.74
CA GLN A 353 -7.58 -9.62 -28.43
C GLN A 353 -7.99 -9.26 -29.86
N THR A 354 -7.86 -7.98 -30.21
CA THR A 354 -7.99 -7.50 -31.58
C THR A 354 -6.80 -8.03 -32.39
N GLU A 355 -7.05 -9.02 -33.25
CA GLU A 355 -6.02 -9.54 -34.15
C GLU A 355 -5.45 -8.41 -35.03
N SER A 356 -4.12 -8.23 -35.00
CA SER A 356 -3.42 -7.46 -36.02
C SER A 356 -2.06 -8.08 -36.35
N GLY A 357 -1.85 -8.39 -37.63
CA GLY A 357 -0.53 -8.68 -38.21
C GLY A 357 0.14 -10.01 -37.80
N SER A 358 -0.15 -11.10 -38.53
CA SER A 358 0.70 -12.29 -38.50
C SER A 358 1.92 -12.14 -39.43
N GLN A 359 3.10 -12.49 -38.92
CA GLN A 359 4.37 -12.69 -39.66
C GLN A 359 4.96 -11.40 -40.31
N THR A 360 6.27 -11.15 -40.23
CA THR A 360 7.36 -12.04 -40.66
C THR A 360 8.44 -12.30 -39.63
N GLU A 361 9.06 -13.49 -39.71
CA GLU A 361 10.39 -13.76 -39.15
C GLU A 361 11.43 -12.79 -39.75
N ASN A 362 12.33 -12.26 -38.93
CA ASN A 362 13.68 -11.92 -39.40
C ASN A 362 14.68 -11.98 -38.23
N ASP A 363 15.86 -12.52 -38.52
CA ASP A 363 16.97 -12.71 -37.57
C ASP A 363 17.93 -11.50 -37.62
N SER A 364 18.90 -11.47 -36.69
CA SER A 364 20.04 -10.54 -36.55
C SER A 364 19.83 -9.16 -35.88
N GLN A 365 20.91 -8.70 -35.23
CA GLN A 365 21.14 -7.40 -34.56
C GLN A 365 20.38 -7.23 -33.23
N ASP A 366 20.99 -7.21 -32.04
CA ASP A 366 22.42 -7.13 -31.62
C ASP A 366 23.16 -5.83 -32.01
N GLU A 367 23.99 -5.32 -31.10
CA GLU A 367 24.54 -3.95 -31.01
C GLU A 367 23.50 -2.80 -30.79
N MET A 368 23.74 -1.76 -29.97
CA MET A 368 24.84 -1.50 -29.02
C MET A 368 24.43 -0.50 -27.91
N ILE A 369 25.03 -0.64 -26.71
CA ILE A 369 25.13 0.43 -25.71
C ILE A 369 26.62 0.83 -25.56
N PRO A 370 27.04 2.04 -25.96
CA PRO A 370 28.35 2.59 -25.62
C PRO A 370 28.30 3.32 -24.26
N GLY A 371 29.25 3.14 -23.35
CA GLY A 371 30.40 2.22 -23.36
C GLY A 371 31.13 2.26 -22.01
N ARG A 372 32.02 1.29 -21.77
CA ARG A 372 32.73 1.12 -20.49
C ARG A 372 34.22 0.93 -20.70
N THR A 373 35.06 1.71 -20.01
CA THR A 373 36.53 1.52 -20.00
C THR A 373 37.12 1.81 -18.63
N GLU A 374 37.43 0.75 -17.87
CA GLU A 374 38.56 0.74 -16.95
C GLU A 374 39.63 -0.21 -17.52
N PRO A 375 40.93 0.16 -17.53
CA PRO A 375 41.98 -0.67 -18.10
C PRO A 375 42.58 -1.63 -17.06
N GLY A 376 42.76 -2.90 -17.44
CA GLY A 376 43.44 -3.92 -16.63
C GLY A 376 44.98 -3.89 -16.72
N GLU A 377 45.64 -4.55 -15.77
CA GLU A 377 47.10 -4.67 -15.68
C GLU A 377 47.71 -5.60 -16.75
N PRO A 378 48.95 -5.34 -17.22
CA PRO A 378 49.82 -6.32 -17.86
C PRO A 378 50.95 -6.81 -16.91
N SER A 379 51.37 -8.07 -17.05
CA SER A 379 52.30 -8.72 -16.13
C SER A 379 53.78 -8.70 -16.56
N GLY A 380 54.67 -8.51 -15.58
CA GLY A 380 56.00 -9.14 -15.49
C GLY A 380 57.07 -8.87 -16.56
N GLY A 381 57.97 -7.91 -16.29
CA GLY A 381 59.26 -7.73 -17.00
C GLY A 381 60.37 -7.28 -16.04
N ARG A 382 61.64 -7.65 -16.28
CA ARG A 382 62.76 -7.47 -15.31
C ARG A 382 63.89 -6.57 -15.84
N THR A 383 64.70 -6.09 -14.90
CA THR A 383 66.12 -5.62 -14.99
C THR A 383 66.50 -4.21 -15.49
N VAL A 384 66.63 -3.28 -14.52
CA VAL A 384 67.76 -2.32 -14.23
C VAL A 384 68.24 -1.29 -15.32
N PRO A 385 69.07 -0.24 -15.02
CA PRO A 385 68.69 1.14 -15.36
C PRO A 385 69.67 1.91 -16.27
N GLY A 386 69.30 3.14 -16.65
CA GLY A 386 70.13 4.11 -17.37
C GLY A 386 69.75 5.57 -17.07
N GLU A 387 70.72 6.48 -17.16
CA GLU A 387 70.64 7.87 -16.66
C GLU A 387 70.08 8.92 -17.67
N SER A 388 69.83 10.12 -17.14
CA SER A 388 70.25 11.42 -17.73
C SER A 388 69.29 12.26 -18.61
N SER A 389 69.04 13.49 -18.12
CA SER A 389 68.99 14.77 -18.87
C SER A 389 67.79 15.13 -19.79
N ARG A 390 67.53 16.41 -20.19
CA ARG A 390 67.70 17.77 -19.57
C ARG A 390 67.16 18.89 -20.50
N ALA A 391 66.43 19.87 -19.96
CA ALA A 391 66.18 21.25 -20.48
C ALA A 391 65.31 21.49 -21.76
N GLY A 392 64.87 22.76 -21.91
CA GLY A 392 64.06 23.33 -23.01
C GLY A 392 62.55 23.32 -22.72
N SER A 393 61.81 24.39 -22.40
CA SER A 393 61.99 25.87 -22.50
C SER A 393 61.98 26.49 -23.90
N THR A 394 60.90 27.25 -24.20
CA THR A 394 60.91 28.63 -24.75
C THR A 394 59.54 29.30 -24.56
N ASP A 395 59.55 30.61 -24.24
CA ASP A 395 58.37 31.48 -24.05
C ASP A 395 57.95 32.28 -25.31
N ASN A 396 56.87 33.07 -25.14
CA ASN A 396 56.28 34.17 -25.95
C ASN A 396 55.07 33.76 -26.81
N GLY A 397 53.98 34.53 -26.88
CA GLY A 397 53.60 35.84 -26.29
C GLY A 397 52.60 36.53 -27.25
N SER A 398 51.85 37.61 -26.96
CA SER A 398 51.53 38.47 -25.81
C SER A 398 50.69 39.65 -26.40
N THR A 399 49.97 40.43 -25.58
CA THR A 399 49.14 41.62 -25.96
C THR A 399 47.87 41.32 -26.79
N GLY A 400 46.72 42.02 -26.65
CA GLY A 400 46.27 43.09 -25.72
C GLY A 400 45.26 44.04 -26.44
N ALA A 401 44.51 44.97 -25.82
CA ALA A 401 43.97 45.14 -24.45
C ALA A 401 43.09 46.44 -24.40
N GLY A 402 42.01 46.48 -23.59
CA GLY A 402 41.26 47.71 -23.20
C GLY A 402 40.11 48.18 -24.13
N ALA A 403 39.21 49.09 -23.73
CA ALA A 403 38.92 49.67 -22.40
C ALA A 403 37.51 50.37 -22.36
N VAL A 404 36.97 50.63 -21.16
CA VAL A 404 35.72 51.42 -20.89
C VAL A 404 36.07 52.88 -20.51
N PRO A 405 35.12 53.86 -20.41
CA PRO A 405 34.51 54.15 -19.09
C PRO A 405 33.12 54.88 -19.03
N GLY A 406 32.42 54.69 -17.89
CA GLY A 406 31.62 55.72 -17.17
C GLY A 406 30.13 55.92 -17.53
N THR A 407 29.28 56.56 -16.70
CA THR A 407 29.33 56.93 -15.25
C THR A 407 27.96 57.55 -14.84
N GLY A 408 27.41 57.30 -13.64
CA GLY A 408 26.31 58.14 -13.12
C GLY A 408 25.44 57.60 -11.96
N ALA A 409 25.58 58.22 -10.77
CA ALA A 409 24.71 58.17 -9.58
C ALA A 409 24.94 59.51 -8.81
N PRO A 410 24.15 59.98 -7.79
CA PRO A 410 23.48 59.20 -6.74
C PRO A 410 22.12 59.74 -6.19
N ASN A 411 21.50 59.00 -5.24
CA ASN A 411 21.18 59.52 -3.89
C ASN A 411 20.51 58.48 -2.95
N ARG A 412 20.72 58.63 -1.64
CA ARG A 412 20.08 57.91 -0.51
C ARG A 412 19.96 58.86 0.69
N PRO A 413 19.05 58.63 1.65
CA PRO A 413 19.44 58.10 2.97
C PRO A 413 18.44 57.04 3.53
N GLU A 414 18.89 55.92 4.11
CA GLU A 414 18.84 55.59 5.57
C GLU A 414 17.43 55.23 6.13
N ARG A 415 17.17 54.23 6.99
CA ARG A 415 17.91 53.26 7.87
C ARG A 415 16.93 52.05 8.14
N SER A 416 17.19 50.93 8.84
CA SER A 416 18.33 50.25 9.50
C SER A 416 17.91 48.80 9.90
N GLY A 417 18.86 47.88 10.15
CA GLY A 417 18.61 46.44 10.47
C GLY A 417 18.77 45.57 9.22
N GLN A 418 19.70 44.59 9.05
CA GLN A 418 20.53 43.79 9.98
C GLN A 418 19.70 42.71 10.74
N ILE A 419 20.08 41.42 10.81
CA ILE A 419 21.40 40.76 10.69
C ILE A 419 21.29 39.34 10.04
N GLY A 420 22.26 38.93 9.19
CA GLY A 420 22.63 37.52 8.85
C GLY A 420 21.72 36.73 7.88
N ALA A 421 22.16 35.97 6.86
CA ALA A 421 23.50 35.61 6.31
C ALA A 421 24.44 34.84 7.28
N GLU A 422 25.13 33.74 6.92
CA GLU A 422 25.25 32.90 5.70
C GLU A 422 25.15 31.38 6.16
N ASP A 423 25.38 30.28 5.43
CA ASP A 423 26.20 30.01 4.23
C ASP A 423 25.84 28.65 3.56
N GLU A 424 26.27 28.43 2.31
CA GLU A 424 26.28 27.11 1.64
C GLU A 424 27.71 26.66 1.33
N THR A 425 28.05 25.37 1.49
CA THR A 425 29.00 24.54 0.68
C THR A 425 29.45 23.32 1.49
N GLY A 426 29.79 22.19 0.84
CA GLY A 426 30.36 21.05 1.59
C GLY A 426 30.48 19.64 0.97
N TRP A 427 30.40 19.45 -0.35
CA TRP A 427 30.69 18.12 -0.94
C TRP A 427 32.19 17.79 -0.93
N ASN A 428 32.58 16.72 -0.23
CA ASN A 428 33.85 15.99 -0.41
C ASN A 428 33.77 14.63 0.31
N GLU A 429 33.90 13.52 -0.41
CA GLU A 429 34.25 12.20 0.16
C GLU A 429 35.78 12.07 0.32
N PRO A 430 36.29 11.06 1.05
CA PRO A 430 36.51 9.76 0.41
C PRO A 430 36.10 8.54 1.27
N ALA A 431 35.79 7.44 0.60
CA ALA A 431 35.27 6.21 1.23
C ALA A 431 36.29 5.42 2.08
N ARG A 432 35.80 4.76 3.14
CA ARG A 432 36.11 3.35 3.44
C ARG A 432 35.19 2.72 4.49
N GLU A 433 34.93 1.43 4.30
CA GLU A 433 34.81 0.35 5.29
C GLU A 433 34.46 0.74 6.75
N ASP A 434 33.18 0.66 7.13
CA ASP A 434 32.72 -0.22 8.23
C ASP A 434 31.18 -0.29 8.27
N ALA A 435 30.62 -1.40 8.78
CA ALA A 435 29.17 -1.61 8.86
C ALA A 435 28.60 -1.16 10.23
N PRO A 436 27.57 -0.29 10.27
CA PRO A 436 26.92 0.08 11.53
C PRO A 436 26.01 -1.05 12.04
N GLN A 437 25.89 -1.15 13.37
CA GLN A 437 25.04 -2.12 14.06
C GLN A 437 23.57 -1.66 14.07
N ARG A 438 22.66 -2.57 14.44
CA ARG A 438 21.23 -2.27 14.61
C ARG A 438 21.01 -1.35 15.82
N ASP A 439 20.49 -0.14 15.58
CA ASP A 439 19.76 0.62 16.60
C ASP A 439 18.25 0.45 16.37
N HIS A 440 17.55 0.00 17.41
CA HIS A 440 16.11 -0.28 17.35
C HIS A 440 15.30 1.00 17.63
N VAL A 441 14.74 1.60 16.58
CA VAL A 441 13.79 2.72 16.74
C VAL A 441 12.45 2.19 17.23
N TYR A 442 12.15 2.40 18.51
CA TYR A 442 10.80 2.26 19.05
C TYR A 442 9.91 3.39 18.49
N ILE A 443 8.95 3.03 17.65
CA ILE A 443 7.84 3.93 17.32
C ILE A 443 6.80 3.83 18.45
N GLN A 444 6.93 4.69 19.46
CA GLN A 444 5.81 5.06 20.32
C GLN A 444 5.17 6.32 19.76
N GLY A 445 3.95 6.21 19.25
CA GLY A 445 3.13 7.38 18.98
C GLY A 445 2.72 8.03 20.30
N GLN A 446 3.15 9.27 20.52
CA GLN A 446 2.53 10.15 21.51
C GLN A 446 1.43 10.96 20.80
N GLU A 447 0.24 11.00 21.39
CA GLU A 447 -0.82 11.93 21.01
C GLU A 447 -0.66 13.22 21.81
N ASP A 448 -0.61 14.38 21.14
CA ASP A 448 -0.44 15.69 21.77
C ASP A 448 -1.80 16.38 22.03
N GLU A 449 -2.18 16.50 23.30
CA GLU A 449 -3.39 17.17 23.80
C GLU A 449 -3.16 18.68 24.08
N PRO A 450 -3.94 19.61 23.48
CA PRO A 450 -3.82 21.05 23.76
C PRO A 450 -4.73 21.57 24.89
N TRP A 451 -4.11 21.88 26.05
CA TRP A 451 -4.43 22.93 27.05
C TRP A 451 -5.66 23.84 26.80
N GLY A 452 -6.53 24.22 27.75
CA GLY A 452 -6.59 24.15 29.23
C GLY A 452 -7.79 25.00 29.73
N ALA A 453 -8.01 25.41 31.00
CA ALA A 453 -7.24 25.26 32.25
C ALA A 453 -8.07 25.60 33.52
N SER A 454 -7.60 25.13 34.69
CA SER A 454 -7.71 25.75 36.04
C SER A 454 -9.06 25.97 36.77
N ALA A 455 -9.25 25.26 37.90
CA ALA A 455 -9.58 25.88 39.21
C ALA A 455 -9.33 24.96 40.44
N THR A 456 -8.64 25.51 41.44
CA THR A 456 -8.43 25.10 42.85
C THR A 456 -9.74 24.96 43.68
N SER A 457 -9.84 24.28 44.85
CA SER A 457 -8.92 23.53 45.74
C SER A 457 -9.65 22.93 46.97
N ALA A 458 -9.02 21.97 47.69
CA ALA A 458 -9.18 21.70 49.15
C ALA A 458 -10.55 21.11 49.65
N SER A 459 -10.66 20.38 50.77
CA SER A 459 -9.69 19.72 51.67
C SER A 459 -10.38 18.78 52.69
N GLY A 460 -9.73 17.68 53.08
CA GLY A 460 -10.05 16.87 54.28
C GLY A 460 -11.26 15.92 54.14
N SER A 461 -11.48 14.96 55.06
CA SER A 461 -10.71 14.60 56.27
C SER A 461 -10.82 13.09 56.57
N SER A 462 -10.08 12.59 57.56
CA SER A 462 -9.73 11.16 57.71
C SER A 462 -10.28 10.45 58.96
N ALA A 463 -10.65 9.18 58.75
CA ALA A 463 -10.47 8.03 59.66
C ALA A 463 -11.31 7.87 60.97
N GLY A 464 -11.59 6.59 61.27
CA GLY A 464 -11.99 6.06 62.59
C GLY A 464 -13.48 6.16 62.94
N GLU A 465 -14.07 5.25 63.74
CA GLU A 465 -13.74 3.85 64.07
C GLU A 465 -14.99 3.20 64.76
N GLN A 466 -14.93 1.90 65.07
CA GLN A 466 -15.71 1.19 66.10
C GLN A 466 -17.26 1.07 66.01
N GLN A 467 -17.66 -0.17 65.71
CA GLN A 467 -18.57 -1.03 66.49
C GLN A 467 -20.10 -0.78 66.56
N CYS A 468 -20.81 -1.85 66.17
CA CYS A 468 -22.17 -2.28 66.52
C CYS A 468 -22.45 -2.25 68.06
N PRO A 469 -23.73 -2.31 68.55
CA PRO A 469 -24.82 -3.09 67.92
C PRO A 469 -26.29 -2.63 68.06
N GLY A 470 -27.13 -3.22 67.20
CA GLY A 470 -28.34 -3.93 67.65
C GLY A 470 -29.68 -3.19 67.62
N SER A 471 -30.45 -3.41 66.55
CA SER A 471 -31.88 -3.79 66.55
C SER A 471 -32.28 -4.26 65.15
#